data_AF-A0A4P6KYV8-F1
#
_entry.id   AF-A0A4P6KYV8-F1
#
_cell.length_a   1.000
_cell.length_b   1.000
_cell.length_c   1.000
_cell.angle_alpha   90.00
_cell.angle_beta   90.00
_cell.angle_gamma   90.00
#
_symmetry.space_group_name_H-M   'P 1'
#
loop_
_entity.id
_entity.type
_entity.pdbx_description
1 polymer ?
#
loop_
_entity_poly.entity_id
_entity_poly.type
_entity_poly.pdbx_seq_one_letter_code
_entity_poly.pdbx_strand_id
1 'polypeptide(L)'
;MRLTIEVEMSKEAGYLRDMERAREGVKNSLEGPNADIDQIIRSIRENGWKVSNKLVKAYPPLADGTLAEAVVAAVRDVFETVTETGLDKDR
;
A
#
# COMPACT_ATOMS: atom_id res chain seq x y z
N MET A 1 -6.20 32.59 10.64
CA MET A 1 -6.38 31.12 10.60
C MET A 1 -6.78 30.70 9.19
N ARG A 2 -5.82 30.33 8.32
CA ARG A 2 -6.05 29.81 6.95
C ARG A 2 -4.85 28.95 6.50
N LEU A 3 -4.51 27.89 7.25
CA LEU A 3 -3.41 26.98 6.91
C LEU A 3 -3.76 25.49 7.07
N THR A 4 -4.98 25.17 7.50
CA THR A 4 -5.37 23.81 7.90
C THR A 4 -6.04 22.97 6.82
N ILE A 5 -6.38 23.54 5.66
CA ILE A 5 -7.09 22.78 4.60
C ILE A 5 -6.12 22.30 3.51
N GLU A 6 -5.19 23.15 3.07
CA GLU A 6 -4.30 22.84 1.93
C GLU A 6 -3.28 21.73 2.25
N VAL A 7 -2.76 21.69 3.47
CA VAL A 7 -1.79 20.65 3.90
C VAL A 7 -2.46 19.29 4.09
N GLU A 8 -3.70 19.26 4.57
CA GLU A 8 -4.42 18.00 4.78
C GLU A 8 -4.91 17.39 3.46
N MET A 9 -5.44 18.21 2.55
CA MET A 9 -5.86 17.74 1.22
C MET A 9 -4.69 17.27 0.35
N SER A 10 -3.53 17.91 0.45
CA SER A 10 -2.34 17.50 -0.31
C SER A 10 -1.82 16.12 0.14
N LYS A 11 -1.89 15.83 1.44
CA LYS A 11 -1.56 14.51 1.99
C LYS A 11 -2.58 13.45 1.58
N GLU A 12 -3.86 13.81 1.56
CA GLU A 12 -4.92 12.91 1.15
C GLU A 12 -4.85 12.57 -0.35
N ALA A 13 -4.50 13.55 -1.19
CA ALA A 13 -4.23 13.31 -2.61
C ALA A 13 -3.01 12.40 -2.84
N GLY A 14 -1.95 12.55 -2.04
CA GLY A 14 -0.79 11.63 -2.07
C GLY A 14 -1.21 10.21 -1.68
N TYR A 15 -1.93 10.07 -0.57
CA TYR A 15 -2.40 8.78 -0.10
C TYR A 15 -3.28 8.04 -1.10
N LEU A 16 -4.20 8.73 -1.79
CA LEU A 16 -5.04 8.13 -2.83
C LEU A 16 -4.22 7.64 -4.03
N ARG A 17 -3.19 8.38 -4.43
CA ARG A 17 -2.27 7.97 -5.50
C ARG A 17 -1.45 6.74 -5.11
N ASP A 18 -0.94 6.72 -3.88
CA ASP A 18 -0.20 5.57 -3.35
C ASP A 18 -1.10 4.35 -3.22
N MET A 19 -2.37 4.53 -2.82
CA MET A 19 -3.35 3.44 -2.79
C MET A 19 -3.59 2.86 -4.18
N GLU A 20 -3.74 3.70 -5.21
CA GLU A 20 -3.94 3.23 -6.57
C GLU A 20 -2.71 2.49 -7.11
N ARG A 21 -1.51 3.03 -6.90
CA ARG A 21 -0.25 2.36 -7.29
C ARG A 21 -0.08 1.00 -6.61
N ALA A 22 -0.34 0.95 -5.30
CA ALA A 22 -0.26 -0.30 -4.56
C ALA A 22 -1.30 -1.32 -5.07
N ARG A 23 -2.50 -0.86 -5.42
CA ARG A 23 -3.54 -1.70 -6.02
C ARG A 23 -3.09 -2.29 -7.35
N GLU A 24 -2.55 -1.47 -8.25
CA GLU A 24 -1.99 -1.93 -9.53
C GLU A 24 -0.88 -2.96 -9.31
N GLY A 25 0.04 -2.69 -8.38
CA GLY A 25 1.12 -3.62 -8.03
C GLY A 25 0.61 -4.97 -7.51
N VAL A 26 -0.36 -4.96 -6.59
CA VAL A 26 -0.95 -6.19 -6.03
C VAL A 26 -1.70 -6.98 -7.10
N LYS A 27 -2.39 -6.32 -8.03
CA LYS A 27 -3.12 -6.98 -9.13
C LYS A 27 -2.25 -7.76 -10.10
N ASN A 28 -0.93 -7.51 -10.12
CA ASN A 28 -0.01 -8.34 -10.90
C ASN A 28 0.14 -9.76 -10.34
N SER A 29 -0.23 -9.99 -9.08
CA SER A 29 -0.11 -11.29 -8.41
C SER A 29 -1.44 -11.83 -7.89
N LEU A 30 -2.38 -10.95 -7.51
CA LEU A 30 -3.67 -11.32 -6.92
C LEU A 30 -4.83 -10.63 -7.65
N GLU A 31 -5.70 -11.43 -8.25
CA GLU A 31 -6.93 -10.94 -8.86
C GLU A 31 -8.02 -10.68 -7.81
N GLY A 32 -8.80 -9.62 -8.01
CA GLY A 32 -9.95 -9.32 -7.16
C GLY A 32 -10.55 -7.94 -7.39
N PRO A 33 -11.74 -7.68 -6.81
CA PRO A 33 -12.33 -6.35 -6.79
C PRO A 33 -11.42 -5.32 -6.13
N ASN A 34 -11.46 -4.09 -6.60
CA ASN A 34 -10.70 -2.97 -6.01
C ASN A 34 -10.87 -2.87 -4.49
N ALA A 35 -12.10 -2.97 -4.00
CA ALA A 35 -12.40 -2.88 -2.57
C ALA A 35 -11.67 -3.95 -1.73
N ASP A 36 -11.57 -5.18 -2.25
CA ASP A 36 -10.86 -6.26 -1.57
C ASP A 36 -9.36 -6.01 -1.55
N ILE A 37 -8.80 -5.57 -2.68
CA ILE A 37 -7.38 -5.21 -2.77
C ILE A 37 -7.04 -4.06 -1.80
N ASP A 38 -7.90 -3.03 -1.70
CA ASP A 38 -7.71 -1.95 -0.73
C ASP A 38 -7.71 -2.44 0.71
N GLN A 39 -8.62 -3.36 1.04
CA GLN A 39 -8.70 -3.96 2.36
C GLN A 39 -7.43 -4.77 2.68
N ILE A 40 -6.92 -5.53 1.72
CA ILE A 40 -5.65 -6.27 1.85
C ILE A 40 -4.50 -5.29 2.10
N ILE A 41 -4.36 -4.24 1.29
CA ILE A 41 -3.29 -3.26 1.42
C ILE A 41 -3.32 -2.61 2.80
N ARG A 42 -4.49 -2.14 3.25
CA ARG A 42 -4.66 -1.53 4.59
C ARG A 42 -4.27 -2.51 5.69
N SER A 43 -4.77 -3.74 5.63
CA SER A 43 -4.48 -4.78 6.63
C SER A 43 -2.98 -5.10 6.71
N ILE A 44 -2.28 -5.19 5.58
CA ILE A 44 -0.83 -5.43 5.55
C ILE A 44 -0.06 -4.26 6.18
N ARG A 45 -0.44 -3.02 5.85
CA ARG A 45 0.19 -1.81 6.41
C ARG A 45 -0.02 -1.70 7.91
N GLU A 46 -1.23 -1.95 8.38
CA GLU A 46 -1.59 -1.90 9.81
C GLU A 46 -0.96 -3.05 10.61
N ASN A 47 -0.73 -4.21 9.97
CA ASN A 47 -0.14 -5.39 10.60
C ASN A 47 1.39 -5.47 10.44
N GLY A 48 2.06 -4.35 10.21
CA GLY A 48 3.54 -4.27 10.17
C GLY A 48 4.16 -5.06 9.02
N TRP A 49 3.60 -4.93 7.83
CA TRP A 49 4.08 -5.57 6.59
C TRP A 49 4.00 -7.09 6.59
N LYS A 50 2.98 -7.64 7.25
CA LYS A 50 2.75 -9.08 7.33
C LYS A 50 1.32 -9.44 7.01
N VAL A 51 1.14 -10.55 6.30
CA VAL A 51 -0.18 -11.16 6.14
C VAL A 51 -0.58 -11.84 7.46
N SER A 52 -1.66 -11.37 8.08
CA SER A 52 -2.16 -11.97 9.31
C SER A 52 -2.96 -13.25 9.04
N ASN A 53 -3.03 -14.16 10.01
CA ASN A 53 -3.87 -15.36 9.90
C ASN A 53 -5.38 -15.01 9.71
N LYS A 54 -5.82 -13.84 10.19
CA LYS A 54 -7.17 -13.31 9.93
C LYS A 54 -7.32 -12.92 8.46
N LEU A 55 -6.31 -12.29 7.88
CA LEU A 55 -6.32 -11.89 6.47
C LEU A 55 -6.31 -13.12 5.55
N VAL A 56 -5.52 -14.16 5.88
CA VAL A 56 -5.54 -15.44 5.16
C VAL A 56 -6.92 -16.10 5.18
N LYS A 57 -7.62 -16.06 6.33
CA LYS A 57 -8.98 -16.62 6.42
C LYS A 57 -9.99 -15.87 5.54
N ALA A 58 -9.81 -14.55 5.37
CA ALA A 58 -10.66 -13.73 4.51
C ALA A 58 -10.31 -13.87 3.03
N TYR A 59 -9.02 -14.04 2.73
CA TYR A 59 -8.49 -14.18 1.38
C TYR A 59 -7.58 -15.43 1.31
N PRO A 60 -8.18 -16.63 1.13
CA PRO A 60 -7.45 -17.90 1.15
C PRO A 60 -6.22 -17.99 0.21
N PRO A 61 -6.17 -17.33 -0.97
CA PRO A 61 -4.97 -17.33 -1.79
C PRO A 61 -3.71 -16.84 -1.06
N LEU A 62 -3.85 -15.92 -0.09
CA LEU A 62 -2.72 -15.41 0.70
C LEU A 62 -2.13 -16.44 1.68
N ALA A 63 -2.67 -17.67 1.73
CA ALA A 63 -2.02 -18.78 2.42
C ALA A 63 -0.76 -19.27 1.68
N ASP A 64 -0.67 -19.03 0.37
CA ASP A 64 0.55 -19.29 -0.40
C ASP A 64 1.62 -18.26 -0.03
N GLY A 65 2.75 -18.74 0.51
CA GLY A 65 3.84 -17.89 0.99
C GLY A 65 4.45 -17.03 -0.12
N THR A 66 4.57 -17.55 -1.34
CA THR A 66 5.13 -16.83 -2.49
C THR A 66 4.21 -15.68 -2.89
N LEU A 67 2.90 -15.95 -2.96
CA LEU A 67 1.91 -14.93 -3.25
C LEU A 67 1.84 -13.88 -2.14
N ALA A 68 1.84 -14.31 -0.87
CA ALA A 68 1.84 -13.40 0.26
C ALA A 68 3.07 -12.47 0.26
N GLU A 69 4.26 -13.00 -0.03
CA GLU A 69 5.48 -12.22 -0.16
C GLU A 69 5.41 -11.23 -1.35
N ALA A 70 4.93 -11.67 -2.51
CA ALA A 70 4.77 -10.81 -3.68
C ALA A 70 3.81 -9.65 -3.41
N VAL A 71 2.67 -9.94 -2.77
CA VAL A 71 1.69 -8.93 -2.38
C VAL A 71 2.28 -7.95 -1.37
N VAL A 72 2.95 -8.42 -0.32
CA VAL A 72 3.61 -7.55 0.67
C VAL A 72 4.67 -6.68 0.00
N ALA A 73 5.50 -7.24 -0.88
CA ALA A 73 6.53 -6.52 -1.61
C ALA A 73 5.93 -5.41 -2.48
N ALA A 74 4.87 -5.69 -3.24
CA ALA A 74 4.18 -4.71 -4.06
C ALA A 74 3.63 -3.54 -3.24
N VAL A 75 3.12 -3.81 -2.02
CA VAL A 75 2.65 -2.74 -1.14
C VAL A 75 3.82 -1.91 -0.58
N ARG A 76 4.90 -2.57 -0.13
CA ARG A 76 6.07 -1.88 0.43
C ARG A 76 6.77 -1.00 -0.60
N ASP A 77 6.83 -1.45 -1.85
CA ASP A 77 7.42 -0.69 -2.97
C ASP A 77 6.73 0.67 -3.18
N VAL A 78 5.48 0.84 -2.76
CA VAL A 78 4.80 2.13 -2.88
C VAL A 78 4.91 2.96 -1.60
N PHE A 79 4.77 2.34 -0.44
CA PHE A 79 4.63 3.07 0.82
C PHE A 79 5.95 3.25 1.59
N GLU A 80 7.00 2.49 1.29
CA GLU A 80 8.33 2.67 1.90
C GLU A 80 9.33 3.39 0.98
N THR A 81 9.09 3.45 -0.33
CA THR A 81 9.97 4.13 -1.31
C THR A 81 9.86 5.66 -1.30
N VAL A 82 8.97 6.24 -0.48
CA VAL A 82 8.81 7.70 -0.31
C VAL A 82 10.01 8.33 0.45
N THR A 83 11.11 7.61 0.65
CA THR A 83 12.28 8.08 1.39
C THR A 83 13.43 8.64 0.52
N GLU A 84 13.34 8.64 -0.81
CA GLU A 84 14.45 9.05 -1.69
C GLU A 84 14.11 10.13 -2.76
N THR A 85 13.37 11.18 -2.43
CA THR A 85 13.26 12.33 -3.36
C THR A 85 13.19 13.69 -2.65
N GLY A 86 14.25 13.99 -1.89
CA GLY A 86 14.42 15.28 -1.21
C GLY A 86 15.88 15.70 -0.99
N LEU A 87 16.83 15.20 -1.79
CA LEU A 87 18.24 15.61 -1.73
C LEU A 87 18.76 15.92 -3.14
N ASP A 88 18.11 16.89 -3.79
CA ASP A 88 18.85 17.86 -4.61
C ASP A 88 19.72 18.67 -3.64
N LYS A 89 20.94 18.18 -3.39
CA LYS A 89 22.02 19.02 -2.89
C LYS A 89 22.76 19.54 -4.11
N ASP A 90 22.64 20.83 -4.34
CA ASP A 90 23.54 21.63 -5.15
C ASP A 90 24.96 21.03 -5.18
N ARG A 91 25.41 20.66 -6.37
CA ARG A 91 26.82 20.64 -6.73
C ARG A 91 26.99 21.07 -8.17
#